data_AF-A0A106QBQ0-F1
#
_entry.id   AF-A0A106QBQ0-F1
#
_cell.length_a   1.000
_cell.length_b   1.000
_cell.length_c   1.000
_cell.angle_alpha   90.00
_cell.angle_beta   90.00
_cell.angle_gamma   90.00
#
_symmetry.space_group_name_H-M   'P 1'
#
loop_
_entity.id
_entity.type
_entity.pdbx_description
1 polymer ?
#
loop_
_entity_poly.entity_id
_entity_poly.type
_entity_poly.pdbx_seq_one_letter_code
_entity_poly.pdbx_strand_id
1 'polypeptide(L)'
;MQHACVSELPVFSKAAERRVKDRLPIPTACPHCGGAVQFVNNAEVYGRPYGWPWIYLCQNTACRAYVGTHPDTNIPLGTLATAAIRAARVKAKDQFNAMWQSGAMSRTEAYSWLASRMRIPVAACHFGWFDAAQCSRAMHEMTEAATTPQPTPTSIKAFADLRAILAAGSGKRRQANR
;
A
#
# COMPACT_ATOMS: atom_id res chain seq x y z
N MET A 1 -43.62 -13.92 10.93
CA MET A 1 -42.89 -14.92 10.11
C MET A 1 -41.40 -14.65 10.29
N GLN A 2 -40.73 -15.49 11.09
CA GLN A 2 -39.30 -15.41 11.33
C GLN A 2 -38.57 -15.95 10.09
N HIS A 3 -38.11 -15.06 9.22
CA HIS A 3 -37.03 -15.42 8.29
C HIS A 3 -35.73 -15.34 9.08
N ALA A 4 -35.29 -16.49 9.60
CA ALA A 4 -33.94 -16.68 10.09
C ALA A 4 -32.98 -16.37 8.93
N CYS A 5 -32.43 -15.16 8.92
CA CYS A 5 -31.30 -14.77 8.09
C CYS A 5 -30.08 -15.50 8.66
N VAL A 6 -29.86 -16.74 8.22
CA VAL A 6 -28.57 -17.39 8.42
C VAL A 6 -27.64 -16.67 7.44
N SER A 7 -26.99 -15.60 7.87
CA SER A 7 -25.92 -15.00 7.09
C SER A 7 -24.81 -16.04 7.04
N GLU A 8 -24.74 -16.80 5.95
CA GLU A 8 -23.65 -17.75 5.74
C GLU A 8 -22.34 -16.99 5.87
N LEU A 9 -21.58 -17.30 6.93
CA LEU A 9 -20.22 -16.80 7.07
C LEU A 9 -19.42 -17.28 5.85
N PRO A 10 -18.53 -16.44 5.30
CA PRO A 10 -17.81 -16.80 4.09
C PRO A 10 -16.89 -18.00 4.34
N VAL A 11 -16.82 -18.89 3.34
CA VAL A 11 -15.82 -19.95 3.31
C VAL A 11 -14.48 -19.34 2.91
N PHE A 12 -13.46 -19.51 3.73
CA PHE A 12 -12.10 -19.03 3.44
C PHE A 12 -11.26 -20.09 2.73
N SER A 13 -10.45 -19.65 1.77
CA SER A 13 -9.58 -20.53 0.99
C SER A 13 -8.12 -20.42 1.43
N LYS A 14 -7.51 -21.56 1.78
CA LYS A 14 -6.06 -21.63 2.06
C LYS A 14 -5.21 -21.24 0.86
N ALA A 15 -5.68 -21.50 -0.36
CA ALA A 15 -5.01 -21.03 -1.56
C ALA A 15 -5.07 -19.50 -1.68
N ALA A 16 -6.21 -18.89 -1.32
CA ALA A 16 -6.35 -17.44 -1.31
C ALA A 16 -5.47 -16.77 -0.26
N GLU A 17 -5.45 -17.31 0.97
CA GLU A 17 -4.57 -16.83 2.03
C GLU A 17 -3.10 -16.81 1.56
N ARG A 18 -2.60 -17.88 0.93
CA ARG A 18 -1.21 -17.97 0.45
C ARG A 18 -0.82 -16.89 -0.57
N ARG A 19 -1.77 -16.28 -1.27
CA ARG A 19 -1.50 -15.17 -2.22
C ARG A 19 -1.29 -13.83 -1.51
N VAL A 20 -1.79 -13.67 -0.29
CA VAL A 20 -1.66 -12.43 0.47
C VAL A 20 -0.25 -12.35 1.07
N LYS A 21 0.57 -11.50 0.47
CA LYS A 21 1.89 -11.09 0.98
C LYS A 21 1.70 -10.04 2.07
N ASP A 22 2.65 -9.97 3.00
CA ASP A 22 2.72 -8.97 4.08
C ASP A 22 1.38 -8.80 4.81
N ARG A 23 1.03 -9.76 5.68
CA ARG A 23 -0.31 -9.79 6.32
C ARG A 23 -0.38 -8.85 7.52
N LEU A 24 -1.41 -8.03 7.58
CA LEU A 24 -1.80 -7.34 8.81
C LEU A 24 -2.63 -8.27 9.72
N PRO A 25 -2.53 -8.10 11.04
CA PRO A 25 -3.34 -8.86 11.98
C PRO A 25 -4.83 -8.52 11.83
N ILE A 26 -5.69 -9.49 12.13
CA ILE A 26 -7.14 -9.28 12.20
C ILE A 26 -7.44 -8.27 13.33
N PRO A 27 -8.15 -7.16 13.06
CA PRO A 27 -8.43 -6.17 14.08
C PRO A 27 -9.45 -6.70 15.10
N THR A 28 -9.07 -6.69 16.38
CA THR A 28 -9.96 -7.07 17.49
C THR A 28 -10.62 -5.86 18.18
N ALA A 29 -10.03 -4.68 18.04
CA ALA A 29 -10.56 -3.41 18.54
C ALA A 29 -10.23 -2.26 17.57
N CYS A 30 -11.03 -1.21 17.59
CA CYS A 30 -10.81 -0.03 16.76
C CYS A 30 -9.65 0.81 17.32
N PRO A 31 -8.56 1.05 16.56
CA PRO A 31 -7.42 1.81 17.07
C PRO A 31 -7.74 3.31 17.25
N HIS A 32 -8.87 3.78 16.72
CA HIS A 32 -9.26 5.20 16.77
C HIS A 32 -10.14 5.56 17.96
N CYS A 33 -10.88 4.59 18.52
CA CYS A 33 -11.83 4.85 19.60
C CYS A 33 -11.94 3.72 20.65
N GLY A 34 -11.16 2.65 20.52
CA GLY A 34 -11.24 1.47 21.39
C GLY A 34 -12.50 0.60 21.21
N GLY A 35 -13.46 1.03 20.38
CA GLY A 35 -14.72 0.34 20.18
C GLY A 35 -14.58 -1.05 19.54
N ALA A 36 -15.58 -1.90 19.77
CA ALA A 36 -15.66 -3.24 19.19
C ALA A 36 -15.68 -3.20 17.65
N VAL A 37 -15.09 -4.22 17.04
CA VAL A 37 -15.01 -4.39 15.58
C VAL A 37 -15.72 -5.69 15.22
N GLN A 38 -16.56 -5.66 14.19
CA GLN A 38 -17.25 -6.84 13.69
C GLN A 38 -16.90 -7.10 12.22
N PHE A 39 -16.88 -8.37 11.87
CA PHE A 39 -16.73 -8.82 10.49
C PHE A 39 -18.12 -8.93 9.86
N VAL A 40 -18.42 -8.05 8.91
CA VAL A 40 -19.78 -7.85 8.36
C VAL A 40 -19.76 -7.68 6.85
N ASN A 41 -20.94 -7.74 6.24
CA ASN A 41 -21.12 -7.38 4.84
C ASN A 41 -20.98 -5.86 4.66
N ASN A 42 -20.37 -5.42 3.56
CA ASN A 42 -20.15 -4.01 3.26
C ASN A 42 -21.44 -3.25 2.88
N ALA A 43 -22.55 -3.95 2.71
CA ALA A 43 -23.89 -3.35 2.65
C ALA A 43 -24.20 -2.49 3.89
N GLU A 44 -23.64 -2.81 5.06
CA GLU A 44 -23.75 -2.00 6.28
C GLU A 44 -23.16 -0.58 6.16
N VAL A 45 -22.29 -0.39 5.16
CA VAL A 45 -21.66 0.89 4.85
C VAL A 45 -22.22 1.48 3.57
N TYR A 46 -22.43 0.67 2.53
CA TYR A 46 -22.78 1.14 1.19
C TYR A 46 -24.27 1.02 0.84
N GLY A 47 -25.09 0.45 1.73
CA GLY A 47 -26.51 0.17 1.50
C GLY A 47 -26.78 -1.00 0.54
N ARG A 48 -25.73 -1.57 -0.08
CA ARG A 48 -25.79 -2.77 -0.93
C ARG A 48 -24.43 -3.48 -0.94
N PRO A 49 -24.38 -4.80 -1.19
CA PRO A 49 -23.13 -5.50 -1.41
C PRO A 49 -22.38 -4.95 -2.64
N TYR A 50 -21.06 -4.84 -2.55
CA TYR A 50 -20.20 -4.40 -3.67
C TYR A 50 -18.85 -5.12 -3.66
N GLY A 51 -18.40 -5.61 -4.82
CA GLY A 51 -17.12 -6.32 -4.94
C GLY A 51 -17.04 -7.53 -3.99
N TRP A 52 -15.86 -7.78 -3.42
CA TRP A 52 -15.74 -8.69 -2.28
C TRP A 52 -16.42 -8.06 -1.05
N PRO A 53 -17.48 -8.69 -0.50
CA PRO A 53 -18.40 -7.96 0.35
C PRO A 53 -17.97 -7.89 1.82
N TRP A 54 -16.85 -8.51 2.21
CA TRP A 54 -16.53 -8.67 3.62
C TRP A 54 -15.55 -7.62 4.15
N ILE A 55 -15.96 -6.95 5.23
CA ILE A 55 -15.22 -5.87 5.88
C ILE A 55 -15.16 -6.09 7.39
N TYR A 56 -14.15 -5.48 8.03
CA TYR A 56 -14.15 -5.22 9.46
C TYR A 56 -14.70 -3.80 9.71
N LEU A 57 -15.74 -3.67 10.53
CA LEU A 57 -16.43 -2.42 10.83
C LEU A 57 -16.43 -2.13 12.34
N CYS A 58 -15.95 -0.95 12.70
CA CYS A 58 -16.09 -0.40 14.05
C CYS A 58 -17.57 -0.12 14.36
N GLN A 59 -18.05 -0.67 15.47
CA GLN A 59 -19.45 -0.58 15.90
C GLN A 59 -19.80 0.74 16.58
N ASN A 60 -18.79 1.54 16.99
CA ASN A 60 -19.04 2.91 17.42
C ASN A 60 -19.51 3.76 16.22
N THR A 61 -20.76 4.21 16.26
CA THR A 61 -21.44 4.96 15.20
C THR A 61 -20.84 6.35 14.95
N ALA A 62 -20.15 6.94 15.93
CA ALA A 62 -19.42 8.20 15.74
C ALA A 62 -18.07 7.98 15.01
N CYS A 63 -17.45 6.80 15.18
CA CYS A 63 -16.17 6.49 14.55
C CYS A 63 -16.34 5.88 13.15
N ARG A 64 -17.12 4.79 13.04
CA ARG A 64 -17.38 4.01 11.81
C ARG A 64 -16.15 3.80 10.92
N ALA A 65 -14.99 3.61 11.53
CA ALA A 65 -13.80 3.17 10.83
C ALA A 65 -14.05 1.76 10.28
N TYR A 66 -13.60 1.49 9.06
CA TYR A 66 -13.71 0.15 8.47
C TYR A 66 -12.52 -0.16 7.57
N VAL A 67 -12.35 -1.45 7.27
CA VAL A 67 -11.39 -1.95 6.28
C VAL A 67 -11.94 -3.19 5.59
N GLY A 68 -11.75 -3.29 4.28
CA GLY A 68 -12.10 -4.49 3.52
C GLY A 68 -11.10 -5.63 3.72
N THR A 69 -11.48 -6.82 3.25
CA THR A 69 -10.61 -8.00 3.27
C THR A 69 -10.22 -8.43 1.86
N HIS A 70 -9.16 -9.23 1.74
CA HIS A 70 -8.81 -9.87 0.48
C HIS A 70 -9.87 -10.93 0.12
N PRO A 71 -10.22 -11.08 -1.18
CA PRO A 71 -11.19 -12.08 -1.62
C PRO A 71 -10.89 -13.49 -1.11
N ASP A 72 -11.93 -14.18 -0.66
CA ASP A 72 -11.91 -15.54 -0.09
C ASP A 72 -11.04 -15.67 1.17
N THR A 73 -10.81 -14.56 1.90
CA THR A 73 -10.06 -14.56 3.15
C THR A 73 -10.72 -13.65 4.19
N ASN A 74 -10.24 -13.73 5.43
CA ASN A 74 -10.47 -12.76 6.49
C ASN A 74 -9.26 -11.81 6.70
N ILE A 75 -8.30 -11.77 5.76
CA ILE A 75 -7.10 -10.96 5.91
C ILE A 75 -7.44 -9.53 5.48
N PRO A 76 -7.21 -8.50 6.32
CA PRO A 76 -7.56 -7.13 5.99
C PRO A 76 -6.64 -6.56 4.90
N LEU A 77 -7.21 -5.75 4.00
CA LEU A 77 -6.49 -5.02 2.94
C LEU A 77 -5.57 -3.92 3.50
N GLY A 78 -5.70 -3.59 4.78
CA GLY A 78 -5.07 -2.44 5.41
C GLY A 78 -5.47 -2.27 6.87
N THR A 79 -5.31 -1.07 7.39
CA THR A 79 -5.78 -0.71 8.73
C THR A 79 -7.20 -0.13 8.68
N LEU A 80 -7.94 -0.28 9.78
CA LEU A 80 -9.24 0.39 9.98
C LEU A 80 -9.08 1.89 9.71
N ALA A 81 -9.87 2.42 8.79
CA ALA A 81 -9.78 3.81 8.39
C ALA A 81 -11.08 4.53 8.65
N THR A 82 -11.01 5.67 9.33
CA THR A 82 -12.10 6.65 9.43
C THR A 82 -12.37 7.29 8.06
N ALA A 83 -13.47 8.03 7.94
CA ALA A 83 -13.77 8.78 6.70
C ALA A 83 -12.61 9.70 6.27
N ALA A 84 -12.00 10.40 7.22
CA ALA A 84 -10.85 11.28 6.97
C ALA A 84 -9.63 10.50 6.45
N ILE A 85 -9.30 9.36 7.06
CA ILE A 85 -8.18 8.52 6.62
C ILE A 85 -8.44 7.97 5.22
N ARG A 86 -9.66 7.50 4.92
CA ARG A 86 -10.02 7.01 3.59
C ARG A 86 -9.86 8.10 2.53
N ALA A 87 -10.32 9.33 2.81
CA ALA A 87 -10.15 10.47 1.93
C ALA A 87 -8.67 10.83 1.71
N ALA A 88 -7.86 10.81 2.78
CA ALA A 88 -6.42 11.06 2.69
C ALA A 88 -5.69 10.00 1.84
N ARG A 89 -6.05 8.72 2.01
CA ARG A 89 -5.50 7.61 1.21
C ARG A 89 -5.84 7.74 -0.26
N VAL A 90 -7.08 8.12 -0.60
CA VAL A 90 -7.49 8.35 -1.99
C VAL A 90 -6.63 9.45 -2.61
N LYS A 91 -6.54 10.63 -1.98
CA LYS A 91 -5.73 11.75 -2.49
C LYS A 91 -4.26 11.38 -2.70
N ALA A 92 -3.64 10.74 -1.71
CA ALA A 92 -2.24 10.34 -1.79
C ALA A 92 -2.01 9.28 -2.89
N LYS A 93 -2.92 8.29 -2.99
CA LYS A 93 -2.84 7.26 -4.02
C LYS A 93 -3.05 7.83 -5.43
N ASP A 94 -3.91 8.83 -5.60
CA ASP A 94 -4.17 9.45 -6.90
C ASP A 94 -2.94 10.22 -7.39
N GLN A 95 -2.29 10.99 -6.52
CA GLN A 95 -1.00 11.63 -6.84
C GLN A 95 0.09 10.62 -7.17
N PHE A 96 0.19 9.53 -6.38
CA PHE A 96 1.12 8.44 -6.65
C PHE A 96 0.86 7.79 -8.01
N ASN A 97 -0.41 7.56 -8.35
CA ASN A 97 -0.80 6.98 -9.62
C ASN A 97 -0.39 7.88 -10.78
N ALA A 98 -0.65 9.19 -10.70
CA ALA A 98 -0.21 10.15 -11.71
C ALA A 98 1.31 10.09 -11.95
N MET A 99 2.10 9.96 -10.87
CA MET A 99 3.56 9.90 -10.95
C MET A 99 4.06 8.72 -11.80
N TRP A 100 3.60 7.49 -11.54
CA TRP A 100 4.08 6.32 -12.30
C TRP A 100 3.34 6.13 -13.64
N GLN A 101 2.08 6.57 -13.75
CA GLN A 101 1.30 6.51 -14.99
C GLN A 101 1.78 7.50 -16.05
N SER A 102 2.59 8.49 -15.69
CA SER A 102 3.31 9.35 -16.65
C SER A 102 4.27 8.57 -17.57
N GLY A 103 4.65 7.35 -17.20
CA GLY A 103 5.64 6.54 -17.91
C GLY A 103 7.09 6.80 -17.50
N ALA A 104 7.35 7.78 -16.63
CA ALA A 104 8.71 8.10 -16.16
C ALA A 104 9.33 7.00 -15.28
N MET A 105 8.50 6.16 -14.65
CA MET A 105 8.92 5.01 -13.86
C MET A 105 7.82 3.95 -13.83
N SER A 106 8.20 2.69 -13.63
CA SER A 106 7.25 1.62 -13.36
C SER A 106 6.60 1.78 -11.99
N ARG A 107 5.45 1.14 -11.79
CA ARG A 107 4.76 1.12 -10.49
C ARG A 107 5.64 0.57 -9.36
N THR A 108 6.46 -0.44 -9.64
CA THR A 108 7.38 -1.04 -8.65
C THR A 108 8.50 -0.07 -8.27
N GLU A 109 9.05 0.65 -9.23
CA GLU A 109 10.04 1.70 -8.99
C GLU A 109 9.43 2.84 -8.17
N ALA A 110 8.20 3.25 -8.47
CA ALA A 110 7.48 4.26 -7.71
C ALA A 110 7.28 3.88 -6.23
N TYR A 111 6.88 2.63 -5.94
CA TYR A 111 6.78 2.15 -4.56
C TYR A 111 8.15 2.11 -3.86
N SER A 112 9.19 1.66 -4.56
CA SER A 112 10.55 1.60 -4.00
C SER A 112 11.08 3.00 -3.69
N TRP A 113 10.84 3.95 -4.59
CA TRP A 113 11.17 5.36 -4.42
C TRP A 113 10.41 5.97 -3.23
N LEU A 114 9.09 5.80 -3.18
CA LEU A 114 8.27 6.38 -2.12
C LEU A 114 8.64 5.79 -0.75
N ALA A 115 8.87 4.48 -0.66
CA ALA A 115 9.31 3.82 0.56
C ALA A 115 10.64 4.39 1.07
N SER A 116 11.60 4.62 0.17
CA SER A 116 12.89 5.25 0.48
C SER A 116 12.72 6.66 1.03
N ARG A 117 11.93 7.51 0.35
CA ARG A 117 11.62 8.88 0.79
C ARG A 117 10.92 8.90 2.16
N MET A 118 9.96 7.99 2.35
CA MET A 118 9.21 7.83 3.59
C MET A 118 10.00 7.16 4.71
N ARG A 119 11.21 6.64 4.43
CA ARG A 119 12.08 5.87 5.32
C ARG A 119 11.36 4.68 5.97
N ILE A 120 10.63 3.92 5.16
CA ILE A 120 9.93 2.70 5.57
C ILE A 120 10.32 1.52 4.66
N PRO A 121 10.22 0.27 5.13
CA PRO A 121 10.38 -0.88 4.25
C PRO A 121 9.36 -0.86 3.11
N VAL A 122 9.76 -1.33 1.92
CA VAL A 122 8.86 -1.40 0.75
C VAL A 122 7.61 -2.23 1.06
N ALA A 123 7.76 -3.33 1.82
CA ALA A 123 6.66 -4.18 2.30
C ALA A 123 5.64 -3.46 3.20
N ALA A 124 6.02 -2.33 3.81
CA ALA A 124 5.12 -1.50 4.61
C ALA A 124 4.58 -0.28 3.83
N CYS A 125 5.05 -0.06 2.60
CA CYS A 125 4.67 1.09 1.77
C CYS A 125 3.37 0.81 1.01
N HIS A 126 2.29 0.58 1.74
CA HIS A 126 0.97 0.34 1.19
C HIS A 126 0.01 1.44 1.63
N PHE A 127 -0.65 2.13 0.69
CA PHE A 127 -1.60 3.20 1.02
C PHE A 127 -2.75 2.72 1.92
N GLY A 128 -3.14 1.45 1.85
CA GLY A 128 -4.12 0.86 2.77
C GLY A 128 -3.65 0.80 4.23
N TRP A 129 -2.36 0.97 4.50
CA TRP A 129 -1.76 0.87 5.82
C TRP A 129 -1.51 2.25 6.42
N PHE A 130 -1.40 3.27 5.58
CA PHE A 130 -1.08 4.63 6.01
C PHE A 130 -2.20 5.25 6.84
N ASP A 131 -1.83 5.91 7.93
CA ASP A 131 -2.67 6.88 8.61
C ASP A 131 -2.73 8.22 7.84
N ALA A 132 -3.45 9.20 8.40
CA ALA A 132 -3.59 10.52 7.77
C ALA A 132 -2.26 11.28 7.68
N ALA A 133 -1.39 11.17 8.70
CA ALA A 133 -0.10 11.86 8.72
C ALA A 133 0.87 11.26 7.71
N GLN A 134 0.90 9.93 7.59
CA GLN A 134 1.67 9.20 6.58
C GLN A 134 1.19 9.52 5.16
N CYS A 135 -0.13 9.66 4.94
CA CYS A 135 -0.66 10.12 3.65
C CYS A 135 -0.19 11.54 3.32
N SER A 136 -0.25 12.46 4.30
CA SER A 136 0.24 13.84 4.13
C SER A 136 1.73 13.88 3.81
N ARG A 137 2.55 13.11 4.54
CA ARG A 137 3.98 13.00 4.29
C ARG A 137 4.27 12.42 2.90
N ALA A 138 3.56 11.36 2.49
CA ALA A 138 3.73 10.77 1.16
C ALA A 138 3.44 11.79 0.04
N MET A 139 2.35 12.57 0.17
CA MET A 139 2.03 13.63 -0.79
C MET A 139 3.10 14.72 -0.82
N HIS A 140 3.61 15.14 0.34
CA HIS A 140 4.70 16.09 0.44
C HIS A 140 5.95 15.59 -0.31
N GLU A 141 6.38 14.35 -0.07
CA GLU A 141 7.53 13.76 -0.77
C GLU A 141 7.34 13.73 -2.29
N MET A 142 6.13 13.40 -2.76
CA MET A 142 5.81 13.39 -4.19
C MET A 142 5.77 14.79 -4.81
N THR A 143 5.33 15.80 -4.06
CA THR A 143 5.34 17.19 -4.52
C THR A 143 6.76 17.75 -4.60
N GLU A 144 7.59 17.51 -3.58
CA GLU A 144 9.00 17.91 -3.57
C GLU A 144 9.81 17.25 -4.71
N ALA A 145 9.45 16.03 -5.09
CA ALA A 145 10.06 15.35 -6.23
C ALA A 145 9.75 16.03 -7.57
N ALA A 146 8.58 16.66 -7.70
CA ALA A 146 8.18 17.36 -8.92
C ALA A 146 8.89 18.71 -9.09
N THR A 147 9.36 19.31 -8.00
CA THR A 147 10.03 20.63 -7.99
C THR A 147 11.55 20.54 -8.06
N THR A 148 12.14 19.38 -7.75
CA THR A 148 13.59 19.17 -7.76
C THR A 148 14.01 18.22 -8.88
N PRO A 149 15.01 18.55 -9.72
CA PRO A 149 15.54 17.60 -10.70
C PRO A 149 16.15 16.39 -9.96
N GLN A 150 15.46 15.25 -9.98
CA GLN A 150 15.99 14.01 -9.43
C GLN A 150 16.81 13.29 -10.51
N PRO A 151 18.01 12.75 -10.20
CA PRO A 151 18.65 11.79 -11.08
C PRO A 151 17.72 10.58 -11.21
N THR A 152 17.26 10.30 -12.43
CA THR A 152 16.34 9.19 -12.70
C THR A 152 16.98 7.85 -12.29
N PRO A 153 16.20 6.80 -11.96
CA PRO A 153 16.75 5.47 -11.66
C PRO A 153 17.65 4.94 -12.78
N THR A 154 17.35 5.29 -14.03
CA THR A 154 18.19 5.03 -15.21
C THR A 154 19.58 5.65 -15.09
N SER A 155 19.68 6.87 -14.56
CA SER A 155 20.97 7.53 -14.33
C SER A 155 21.78 6.84 -13.22
N ILE A 156 21.16 6.38 -12.12
CA ILE A 156 21.88 5.65 -11.06
C ILE A 156 22.44 4.32 -11.58
N LYS A 157 21.67 3.58 -12.38
CA LYS A 157 22.14 2.35 -13.03
C LYS A 157 23.25 2.65 -14.04
N ALA A 158 23.08 3.69 -14.88
CA ALA A 158 24.10 4.13 -15.82
C ALA A 158 25.40 4.59 -15.14
N PHE A 159 25.32 5.26 -13.98
CA PHE A 159 26.49 5.67 -13.20
C PHE A 159 27.18 4.49 -12.51
N ALA A 160 26.43 3.51 -12.03
CA ALA A 160 26.98 2.27 -11.50
C ALA A 160 27.68 1.45 -12.61
N ASP A 161 27.06 1.33 -13.78
CA ASP A 161 27.60 0.65 -14.95
C ASP A 161 28.86 1.37 -15.47
N LEU A 162 28.86 2.71 -15.54
CA LEU A 162 30.03 3.50 -15.93
C LEU A 162 31.19 3.36 -14.92
N ARG A 163 30.91 3.36 -13.61
CA ARG A 163 31.92 3.11 -12.58
C ARG A 163 32.52 1.71 -12.70
N ALA A 164 31.70 0.70 -12.98
CA ALA A 164 32.16 -0.67 -13.20
C ALA A 164 33.05 -0.78 -14.46
N ILE A 165 32.68 -0.11 -15.56
CA ILE A 165 33.48 -0.04 -16.79
C ILE A 165 34.83 0.67 -16.54
N LEU A 166 34.84 1.79 -15.84
CA LEU A 166 36.07 2.54 -15.52
C LEU A 166 37.00 1.77 -14.57
N ALA A 167 36.44 1.03 -13.60
CA ALA A 167 37.20 0.14 -12.73
C ALA A 167 37.81 -1.05 -13.50
N ALA A 168 37.09 -1.60 -14.48
CA ALA A 168 37.58 -2.68 -15.35
C ALA A 168 38.63 -2.22 -16.37
N GLY A 169 38.61 -0.94 -16.78
CA GLY A 169 39.54 -0.37 -17.75
C GLY A 169 40.94 -0.04 -17.23
N SER A 170 41.10 0.07 -15.90
CA SER A 170 42.37 0.48 -15.27
C SER A 170 43.38 -0.68 -15.10
N GLY A 171 43.01 -1.92 -15.46
CA GLY A 171 43.83 -3.14 -15.28
C GLY A 171 44.62 -3.63 -16.50
N LYS A 172 44.45 -3.05 -17.70
CA LYS A 172 45.09 -3.56 -18.95
C LYS A 172 46.05 -2.56 -19.59
N ARG A 173 47.07 -2.10 -18.86
CA ARG A 173 48.33 -1.60 -19.46
C ARG A 173 49.51 -1.98 -18.58
N ARG A 174 49.99 -3.22 -18.72
CA ARG A 174 51.38 -3.64 -18.43
C ARG A 174 51.55 -5.12 -18.79
N GLN A 175 51.98 -5.36 -20.03
CA GLN A 175 53.03 -6.32 -20.40
C GLN A 175 53.04 -6.47 -21.93
N ALA A 176 53.82 -5.62 -22.58
CA ALA A 176 54.39 -5.86 -23.90
C ALA A 176 55.80 -5.25 -23.86
N ASN A 177 56.78 -6.10 -23.54
CA ASN A 177 58.20 -6.06 -23.94
C ASN A 177 59.05 -6.78 -22.89
N ARG A 178 59.35 -8.04 -23.16
CA ARG A 178 60.70 -8.62 -23.14
C ARG A 178 60.68 -10.00 -23.77
#